data_AF-A0A3S4BWX7-F1
#
_entry.id   AF-A0A3S4BWX7-F1
#
_cell.length_a   1.000
_cell.length_b   1.000
_cell.length_c   1.000
_cell.angle_alpha   90.00
_cell.angle_beta   90.00
_cell.angle_gamma   90.00
#
_symmetry.space_group_name_H-M   'P 1'
#
loop_
_entity.id
_entity.type
_entity.pdbx_description
1 polymer ?
#
loop_
_entity_poly.entity_id
_entity_poly.type
_entity_poly.pdbx_seq_one_letter_code
_entity_poly.pdbx_strand_id
1 'polypeptide(L)'
;MEALSCHDDRDPWMAAMRRGDFAAAWAISDAVVAEHRARGEPCWHWPRHLQYVWTGEPLAGRRVLVRCYHGLGDTLQFIRFAAPLRRIAAHVTVWVQPALAQLVAGAPGVDAVLPLHDGTPEVDYDVDIEIMELAHALRVTPEGLGPVPYLAAPRPASLPDGGPHDNATRRVGFVWRAGGWNPDRSVPTPLMARLFVRLARAGITPLVLQRGLPDDERRTLAADDIGSDDVIETAARMAGLDLVVSVDTMAAHLAGALGRPCITLLSQESDWRWMRHRTDTPWYPTMRLVRVPPGGGWTDALATLEAMLMRPVGTSPTSQQ
;
A
#
# COMPACT_ATOMS: atom_id res chain seq x y z
N MET A 1 6.51 24.91 -12.39
CA MET A 1 5.52 24.18 -11.57
C MET A 1 5.64 22.71 -11.98
N GLU A 2 6.77 22.12 -11.59
CA GLU A 2 7.09 20.73 -11.92
C GLU A 2 6.26 19.84 -11.01
N ALA A 3 5.57 18.87 -11.60
CA ALA A 3 5.09 17.72 -10.86
C ALA A 3 6.28 17.21 -10.03
N LEU A 4 6.09 17.01 -8.72
CA LEU A 4 7.01 16.23 -7.90
C LEU A 4 7.08 14.83 -8.52
N SER A 5 7.98 14.71 -9.49
CA SER A 5 8.25 13.49 -10.20
C SER A 5 8.86 12.55 -9.17
N CYS A 6 8.41 11.30 -9.10
CA CYS A 6 9.07 10.28 -8.29
C CYS A 6 10.43 9.86 -8.91
N HIS A 7 11.06 10.75 -9.66
CA HIS A 7 12.01 10.46 -10.73
C HIS A 7 13.40 11.01 -10.48
N ASP A 8 13.79 11.21 -9.22
CA ASP A 8 15.12 11.72 -8.97
C ASP A 8 15.85 10.99 -7.87
N ASP A 9 16.81 10.16 -8.27
CA ASP A 9 17.88 9.72 -7.38
C ASP A 9 18.77 10.91 -6.93
N ARG A 10 18.57 12.12 -7.46
CA ARG A 10 19.16 13.36 -6.92
C ARG A 10 18.46 13.86 -5.64
N ASP A 11 17.25 13.40 -5.31
CA ASP A 11 16.64 13.68 -4.00
C ASP A 11 17.32 12.80 -2.93
N PRO A 12 18.09 13.40 -1.99
CA PRO A 12 18.83 12.63 -1.00
C PRO A 12 17.93 11.80 -0.06
N TRP A 13 16.71 12.28 0.23
CA TRP A 13 15.75 11.59 1.08
C TRP A 13 15.22 10.34 0.39
N MET A 14 14.79 10.50 -0.87
CA MET A 14 14.33 9.38 -1.70
C MET A 14 15.43 8.34 -1.90
N ALA A 15 16.67 8.79 -2.15
CA ALA A 15 17.81 7.92 -2.30
C ALA A 15 18.10 7.11 -1.02
N ALA A 16 18.03 7.74 0.16
CA ALA A 16 18.19 7.08 1.46
C ALA A 16 17.10 6.03 1.71
N MET A 17 15.82 6.40 1.52
CA MET A 17 14.69 5.48 1.70
C MET A 17 14.75 4.29 0.73
N ARG A 18 15.14 4.52 -0.53
CA ARG A 18 15.35 3.45 -1.51
C ARG A 18 16.46 2.47 -1.13
N ARG A 19 17.45 2.89 -0.34
CA ARG A 19 18.49 2.02 0.23
C ARG A 19 18.09 1.36 1.54
N GLY A 20 16.94 1.72 2.11
CA GLY A 20 16.53 1.31 3.45
C GLY A 20 17.29 2.01 4.57
N ASP A 21 17.94 3.14 4.28
CA ASP A 21 18.67 3.96 5.26
C ASP A 21 17.73 4.98 5.90
N PHE A 22 16.91 4.49 6.83
CA PHE A 22 15.91 5.31 7.53
C PHE A 22 16.58 6.39 8.40
N ALA A 23 17.76 6.09 8.97
CA ALA A 23 18.48 7.06 9.80
C ALA A 23 18.90 8.30 9.00
N ALA A 24 19.47 8.10 7.80
CA ALA A 24 19.81 9.23 6.92
C ALA A 24 18.57 9.99 6.44
N ALA A 25 17.48 9.28 6.10
CA ALA A 25 16.22 9.90 5.73
C ALA A 25 15.64 10.76 6.87
N TRP A 26 15.68 10.27 8.11
CA TRP A 26 15.21 11.01 9.28
C TRP A 26 16.07 12.22 9.61
N ALA A 27 17.39 12.17 9.41
CA ALA A 27 18.25 13.34 9.57
C ALA A 27 17.89 14.45 8.57
N ILE A 28 17.52 14.09 7.34
CA ILE A 28 17.03 15.05 6.33
C ILE A 28 15.66 15.60 6.75
N SER A 29 14.73 14.74 7.17
CA SER A 29 13.42 15.17 7.66
C SER A 29 13.52 16.10 8.88
N ASP A 30 14.49 15.89 9.77
CA ASP A 30 14.75 16.78 10.91
C ASP A 30 15.14 18.20 10.46
N ALA A 31 16.01 18.31 9.44
CA ALA A 31 16.40 19.59 8.89
C ALA A 31 15.22 20.33 8.25
N VAL A 32 14.37 19.60 7.51
CA VAL A 32 13.15 20.14 6.89
C VAL A 32 12.16 20.64 7.94
N VAL A 33 11.91 19.85 8.99
CA VAL A 33 11.02 20.25 10.10
C VAL A 33 11.57 21.47 10.84
N ALA A 34 12.89 21.52 11.10
CA ALA A 34 13.53 22.67 11.73
C ALA A 34 13.40 23.94 10.87
N GLU A 35 13.53 23.82 9.55
CA GLU A 35 13.35 24.92 8.61
C GLU A 35 11.90 25.43 8.61
N HIS A 36 10.91 24.54 8.52
CA HIS A 36 9.50 24.93 8.57
C HIS A 36 9.15 25.65 9.87
N ARG A 37 9.63 25.12 11.00
CA ARG A 37 9.47 25.77 12.32
C ARG A 37 10.12 27.15 12.35
N ALA A 38 11.33 27.30 11.80
CA ALA A 38 12.06 28.56 11.80
C ALA A 38 11.39 29.63 10.92
N ARG A 39 10.82 29.23 9.78
CA ARG A 39 10.06 30.12 8.90
C ARG A 39 8.74 30.56 9.55
N GLY A 40 8.06 29.66 10.25
CA GLY A 40 6.74 29.92 10.86
C GLY A 40 5.66 30.27 9.84
N GLU A 41 5.94 30.06 8.54
CA GLU A 41 5.03 30.39 7.47
C GLU A 41 3.91 29.35 7.43
N PRO A 42 2.66 29.79 7.27
CA PRO A 42 1.57 28.85 7.11
C PRO A 42 1.43 28.34 5.68
N CYS A 43 1.21 27.04 5.52
CA CYS A 43 1.07 26.39 4.21
C CYS A 43 -0.37 25.97 3.87
N TRP A 44 -1.39 26.34 4.66
CA TRP A 44 -2.79 25.93 4.45
C TRP A 44 -3.38 26.34 3.09
N HIS A 45 -2.76 27.31 2.41
CA HIS A 45 -3.16 27.80 1.10
C HIS A 45 -2.62 26.93 -0.06
N TRP A 46 -1.69 26.01 0.22
CA TRP A 46 -1.20 25.05 -0.76
C TRP A 46 -2.20 23.90 -0.94
N PRO A 47 -2.15 23.18 -2.07
CA PRO A 47 -2.82 21.89 -2.18
C PRO A 47 -2.51 21.00 -0.98
N ARG A 48 -3.53 20.33 -0.41
CA ARG A 48 -3.40 19.53 0.84
C ARG A 48 -2.21 18.56 0.84
N HIS A 49 -1.93 17.91 -0.28
CA HIS A 49 -0.81 16.97 -0.44
C HIS A 49 0.59 17.63 -0.47
N LEU A 50 0.67 18.96 -0.43
CA LEU A 50 1.91 19.73 -0.33
C LEU A 50 2.06 20.42 1.04
N GLN A 51 1.05 20.33 1.90
CA GLN A 51 1.07 20.96 3.23
C GLN A 51 1.92 20.11 4.18
N TYR A 52 2.85 20.73 4.89
CA TYR A 52 3.44 20.15 6.10
C TYR A 52 2.51 20.42 7.27
N VAL A 53 2.21 19.38 8.05
CA VAL A 53 1.25 19.48 9.16
C VAL A 53 2.01 19.60 10.47
N TRP A 54 2.91 18.66 10.73
CA TRP A 54 3.65 18.62 11.98
C TRP A 54 4.95 19.42 11.88
N THR A 55 5.21 20.29 12.85
CA THR A 55 6.44 21.11 12.91
C THR A 55 7.35 20.70 14.05
N GLY A 56 7.18 19.49 14.58
CA GLY A 56 8.05 18.87 15.59
C GLY A 56 7.54 18.99 17.03
N GLU A 57 6.27 19.34 17.23
CA GLU A 57 5.61 19.45 18.53
C GLU A 57 5.61 18.09 19.26
N PRO A 58 5.75 18.05 20.60
CA PRO A 58 5.74 16.80 21.33
C PRO A 58 4.38 16.11 21.27
N LEU A 59 4.38 14.81 20.94
CA LEU A 59 3.17 13.99 20.84
C LEU A 59 2.77 13.34 22.18
N ALA A 60 3.71 13.24 23.12
CA ALA A 60 3.52 12.54 24.39
C ALA A 60 2.46 13.23 25.28
N GLY A 61 1.48 12.47 25.76
CA GLY A 61 0.38 12.96 26.60
C GLY A 61 -0.62 13.86 25.88
N ARG A 62 -0.53 14.00 24.55
CA ARG A 62 -1.40 14.88 23.75
C ARG A 62 -2.57 14.15 23.13
N ARG A 63 -3.64 14.89 22.83
CA ARG A 63 -4.68 14.50 21.89
C ARG A 63 -4.16 14.77 20.48
N VAL A 64 -3.81 13.71 19.75
CA VAL A 64 -3.19 13.81 18.43
C VAL A 64 -4.24 13.59 17.35
N LEU A 65 -4.36 14.54 16.41
CA LEU A 65 -5.13 14.38 15.18
C LEU A 65 -4.20 13.91 14.06
N VAL A 66 -4.36 12.66 13.63
CA VAL A 66 -3.65 12.12 12.47
C VAL A 66 -4.46 12.41 11.21
N ARG A 67 -3.85 13.09 10.23
CA ARG A 67 -4.49 13.45 8.96
C ARG A 67 -3.92 12.58 7.84
N CYS A 68 -4.72 12.28 6.81
CA CYS A 68 -4.18 11.76 5.57
C CYS A 68 -4.62 12.60 4.38
N TYR A 69 -3.65 13.29 3.76
CA TYR A 69 -3.90 14.15 2.59
C TYR A 69 -3.46 13.51 1.27
N HIS A 70 -2.92 12.30 1.32
CA HIS A 70 -2.43 11.54 0.18
C HIS A 70 -3.40 10.44 -0.27
N GLY A 71 -2.89 9.41 -0.93
CA GLY A 71 -3.69 8.34 -1.51
C GLY A 71 -4.18 7.33 -0.47
N LEU A 72 -5.18 6.54 -0.85
CA LEU A 72 -5.70 5.46 0.00
C LEU A 72 -4.62 4.44 0.40
N GLY A 73 -3.64 4.20 -0.47
CA GLY A 73 -2.51 3.31 -0.18
C GLY A 73 -1.62 3.82 0.95
N ASP A 74 -1.43 5.15 1.03
CA ASP A 74 -0.64 5.77 2.10
C ASP A 74 -1.34 5.61 3.44
N THR A 75 -2.64 5.86 3.49
CA THR A 75 -3.44 5.61 4.69
C THR A 75 -3.30 4.15 5.14
N LEU A 76 -3.52 3.20 4.24
CA LEU A 76 -3.47 1.77 4.56
C LEU A 76 -2.08 1.33 5.02
N GLN A 77 -1.00 1.91 4.48
CA GLN A 77 0.35 1.57 4.90
C GLN A 77 0.70 2.18 6.25
N PHE A 78 0.47 3.48 6.44
CA PHE A 78 1.00 4.22 7.58
C PHE A 78 0.09 4.17 8.81
N ILE A 79 -1.18 3.75 8.69
CA ILE A 79 -2.07 3.56 9.85
C ILE A 79 -1.53 2.54 10.86
N ARG A 80 -0.61 1.66 10.44
CA ARG A 80 0.14 0.76 11.35
C ARG A 80 0.84 1.49 12.50
N PHE A 81 1.15 2.78 12.32
CA PHE A 81 1.82 3.60 13.31
C PHE A 81 0.88 4.25 14.33
N ALA A 82 -0.45 4.09 14.19
CA ALA A 82 -1.40 4.49 15.23
C ALA A 82 -1.16 3.77 16.55
N ALA A 83 -0.85 2.47 16.52
CA ALA A 83 -0.54 1.68 17.73
C ALA A 83 0.70 2.20 18.50
N PRO A 84 1.88 2.38 17.89
CA PRO A 84 3.01 2.98 18.58
C PRO A 84 2.77 4.44 18.99
N LEU A 85 2.06 5.23 18.19
CA LEU A 85 1.67 6.59 18.58
C LEU A 85 0.81 6.59 19.85
N ARG A 86 -0.20 5.71 19.92
CA ARG A 86 -1.13 5.63 21.05
C ARG A 86 -0.47 5.28 22.38
N ARG A 87 0.71 4.62 22.35
CA ARG A 87 1.50 4.33 23.56
C ARG A 87 2.09 5.57 24.21
N ILE A 88 2.31 6.64 23.44
CA ILE A 88 2.85 7.90 23.94
C ILE A 88 1.78 9.01 24.00
N ALA A 89 0.82 9.02 23.07
CA ALA A 89 -0.27 9.98 23.03
C ALA A 89 -1.37 9.65 24.05
N ALA A 90 -2.08 10.67 24.53
CA ALA A 90 -3.26 10.48 25.38
C ALA A 90 -4.47 9.99 24.58
N HIS A 91 -4.60 10.44 23.33
CA HIS A 91 -5.69 10.08 22.43
C HIS A 91 -5.25 10.22 20.96
N VAL A 92 -5.74 9.37 20.08
CA VAL A 92 -5.47 9.37 18.64
C VAL A 92 -6.78 9.38 17.87
N THR A 93 -7.08 10.53 17.25
CA THR A 93 -8.18 10.68 16.28
C THR A 93 -7.60 10.64 14.87
N VAL A 94 -8.20 9.86 13.98
CA VAL A 94 -7.75 9.76 12.58
C VAL A 94 -8.78 10.41 11.65
N TRP A 95 -8.36 11.47 10.95
CA TRP A 95 -9.16 12.16 9.94
C TRP A 95 -8.83 11.61 8.55
N VAL A 96 -9.73 10.79 8.00
CA VAL A 96 -9.41 9.86 6.92
C VAL A 96 -10.46 9.84 5.82
N GLN A 97 -10.04 9.51 4.60
CA GLN A 97 -10.94 9.38 3.45
C GLN A 97 -12.14 8.48 3.79
N PRO A 98 -13.40 8.89 3.48
CA PRO A 98 -14.60 8.17 3.91
C PRO A 98 -14.60 6.68 3.55
N ALA A 99 -14.05 6.32 2.39
CA ALA A 99 -13.94 4.94 1.92
C ALA A 99 -13.10 4.02 2.82
N LEU A 100 -12.26 4.57 3.69
CA LEU A 100 -11.41 3.81 4.61
C LEU A 100 -11.85 3.92 6.07
N ALA A 101 -12.84 4.75 6.40
CA ALA A 101 -13.22 5.05 7.77
C ALA A 101 -13.54 3.79 8.58
N GLN A 102 -14.29 2.85 8.00
CA GLN A 102 -14.66 1.60 8.68
C GLN A 102 -13.45 0.66 8.91
N LEU A 103 -12.51 0.58 7.97
CA LEU A 103 -11.28 -0.21 8.13
C LEU A 103 -10.39 0.39 9.21
N VAL A 104 -10.19 1.70 9.16
CA VAL A 104 -9.29 2.42 10.06
C VAL A 104 -9.82 2.44 11.50
N ALA A 105 -11.14 2.44 11.70
CA ALA A 105 -11.74 2.33 13.02
C ALA A 105 -11.36 1.03 13.75
N GLY A 106 -11.05 -0.04 13.00
CA GLY A 106 -10.57 -1.31 13.55
C GLY A 106 -9.05 -1.39 13.75
N ALA A 107 -8.30 -0.36 13.38
CA ALA A 107 -6.84 -0.38 13.46
C ALA A 107 -6.36 -0.22 14.92
N PRO A 108 -5.39 -1.02 15.39
CA PRO A 108 -4.86 -0.88 16.74
C PRO A 108 -4.31 0.52 17.02
N GLY A 109 -4.71 1.09 18.16
CA GLY A 109 -4.28 2.41 18.61
C GLY A 109 -5.10 3.59 18.09
N VAL A 110 -6.12 3.35 17.27
CA VAL A 110 -7.09 4.38 16.88
C VAL A 110 -8.19 4.47 17.94
N ASP A 111 -8.35 5.64 18.56
CA ASP A 111 -9.43 5.86 19.54
C ASP A 111 -10.71 6.40 18.86
N ALA A 112 -10.55 7.19 17.80
CA ALA A 112 -11.67 7.78 17.06
C ALA A 112 -11.33 7.96 15.57
N VAL A 113 -12.36 7.94 14.72
CA VAL A 113 -12.26 8.21 13.29
C VAL A 113 -13.21 9.33 12.90
N LEU A 114 -12.71 10.28 12.11
CA LEU A 114 -13.47 11.34 11.50
C LEU A 114 -13.38 11.21 9.97
N PRO A 115 -14.49 11.24 9.22
CA PRO A 115 -14.43 11.27 7.76
C PRO A 115 -13.82 12.58 7.26
N LEU A 116 -12.88 12.50 6.32
CA LEU A 116 -12.22 13.66 5.69
C LEU A 116 -13.20 14.42 4.80
N HIS A 117 -13.21 15.74 4.93
CA HIS A 117 -13.99 16.67 4.11
C HIS A 117 -13.20 17.97 3.87
N ASP A 118 -13.74 18.89 3.06
CA ASP A 118 -13.05 20.13 2.64
C ASP A 118 -13.07 21.27 3.67
N GLY A 119 -13.54 21.00 4.89
CA GLY A 119 -13.61 21.97 5.98
C GLY A 119 -12.45 21.87 6.98
N THR A 120 -12.70 22.36 8.18
CA THR A 120 -11.85 22.13 9.36
C THR A 120 -12.30 20.86 10.09
N PRO A 121 -11.39 20.11 10.72
CA PRO A 121 -11.77 18.95 11.51
C PRO A 121 -12.65 19.38 12.70
N GLU A 122 -13.83 18.77 12.83
CA GLU A 122 -14.82 19.08 13.87
C GLU A 122 -14.51 18.34 15.18
N VAL A 123 -13.28 18.44 15.65
CA VAL A 123 -12.79 17.77 16.88
C VAL A 123 -11.68 18.59 17.50
N ASP A 124 -11.62 18.68 18.83
CA ASP A 124 -10.44 19.32 19.46
C ASP A 124 -9.24 18.38 19.44
N TYR A 125 -8.06 18.96 19.33
CA TYR A 125 -6.78 18.27 19.39
C TYR A 125 -5.72 19.24 19.90
N ASP A 126 -4.64 18.72 20.48
CA ASP A 126 -3.52 19.53 20.95
C ASP A 126 -2.45 19.69 19.87
N VAL A 127 -2.27 18.65 19.05
CA VAL A 127 -1.28 18.55 17.97
C VAL A 127 -1.88 17.73 16.83
N ASP A 128 -1.57 18.10 15.60
CA ASP A 128 -1.87 17.31 14.42
C ASP A 128 -0.60 16.90 13.66
N ILE A 129 -0.73 15.85 12.87
CA ILE A 129 0.37 15.25 12.11
C ILE A 129 -0.17 14.55 10.87
N GLU A 130 0.55 14.64 9.75
CA GLU A 130 0.23 13.87 8.55
C GLU A 130 0.67 12.41 8.76
N ILE A 131 -0.13 11.44 8.30
CA ILE A 131 0.08 10.02 8.60
C ILE A 131 1.44 9.49 8.13
N MET A 132 1.99 10.02 7.03
CA MET A 132 3.31 9.66 6.50
C MET A 132 4.46 10.26 7.32
N GLU A 133 4.20 11.34 8.07
CA GLU A 133 5.17 11.93 9.02
C GLU A 133 5.32 11.07 10.28
N LEU A 134 4.35 10.18 10.59
CA LEU A 134 4.41 9.32 11.78
C LEU A 134 5.66 8.44 11.84
N ALA A 135 6.10 7.91 10.69
CA ALA A 135 7.29 7.07 10.65
C ALA A 135 8.55 7.84 11.08
N HIS A 136 8.67 9.10 10.65
CA HIS A 136 9.73 10.01 11.07
C HIS A 136 9.58 10.41 12.54
N ALA A 137 8.40 10.88 12.94
CA ALA A 137 8.14 11.35 14.30
C ALA A 137 8.38 10.26 15.36
N LEU A 138 8.07 9.00 15.03
CA LEU A 138 8.28 7.83 15.90
C LEU A 138 9.66 7.18 15.73
N ARG A 139 10.53 7.74 14.87
CA ARG A 139 11.89 7.24 14.60
C ARG A 139 11.90 5.76 14.21
N VAL A 140 10.97 5.39 13.32
CA VAL A 140 10.81 4.02 12.85
C VAL A 140 12.09 3.53 12.17
N THR A 141 12.49 2.29 12.44
CA THR A 141 13.57 1.59 11.74
C THR A 141 12.99 0.44 10.89
N PRO A 142 13.76 -0.14 9.96
CA PRO A 142 13.31 -1.32 9.20
C PRO A 142 12.84 -2.49 10.09
N GLU A 143 13.45 -2.67 11.26
CA GLU A 143 13.09 -3.70 12.26
C GLU A 143 11.88 -3.26 13.10
N GLY A 144 11.64 -1.96 13.21
CA GLY A 144 10.58 -1.33 14.00
C GLY A 144 9.25 -1.10 13.26
N LEU A 145 9.06 -1.69 12.07
CA LEU A 145 7.84 -1.52 11.28
C LEU A 145 6.58 -2.14 11.93
N GLY A 146 6.76 -3.04 12.90
CA GLY A 146 5.65 -3.67 13.63
C GLY A 146 4.97 -4.80 12.86
N PRO A 147 4.04 -5.52 13.52
CA PRO A 147 3.48 -6.77 13.01
C PRO A 147 2.48 -6.55 11.85
N VAL A 148 2.20 -7.65 11.15
CA VAL A 148 1.16 -7.81 10.14
C VAL A 148 0.38 -9.10 10.48
N PRO A 149 -0.96 -9.15 10.38
CA PRO A 149 -1.85 -8.06 9.97
C PRO A 149 -2.04 -6.99 11.05
N TYR A 150 -2.34 -5.77 10.62
CA TYR A 150 -2.74 -4.66 11.49
C TYR A 150 -4.10 -4.06 11.08
N LEU A 151 -4.72 -4.60 10.02
CA LEU A 151 -6.11 -4.37 9.67
C LEU A 151 -6.82 -5.73 9.52
N ALA A 152 -8.14 -5.73 9.71
CA ALA A 152 -8.99 -6.87 9.45
C ALA A 152 -10.10 -6.48 8.47
N ALA A 153 -10.52 -7.42 7.61
CA ALA A 153 -11.68 -7.21 6.77
C ALA A 153 -12.93 -7.09 7.67
N PRO A 154 -13.73 -6.01 7.56
CA PRO A 154 -14.91 -5.82 8.40
C PRO A 154 -16.05 -6.83 8.18
N ARG A 155 -15.92 -7.71 7.18
CA ARG A 155 -16.89 -8.74 6.83
C ARG A 155 -16.20 -10.03 6.40
N PRO A 156 -16.88 -11.19 6.45
CA PRO A 156 -16.33 -12.48 6.03
C PRO A 156 -15.90 -12.49 4.56
N ALA A 157 -15.09 -13.48 4.19
CA ALA A 157 -14.71 -13.70 2.81
C ALA A 157 -15.95 -13.92 1.93
N SER A 158 -16.02 -13.20 0.81
CA SER A 158 -17.15 -13.26 -0.11
C SER A 158 -16.64 -13.24 -1.55
N LEU A 159 -16.46 -14.43 -2.13
CA LEU A 159 -16.30 -14.55 -3.57
C LEU A 159 -17.69 -14.70 -4.20
N PRO A 160 -17.98 -14.04 -5.34
CA PRO A 160 -19.30 -14.04 -5.95
C PRO A 160 -19.90 -15.42 -6.20
N ASP A 161 -19.06 -16.45 -6.39
CA ASP A 161 -19.54 -17.77 -6.78
C ASP A 161 -20.02 -18.64 -5.62
N GLY A 162 -19.83 -18.23 -4.36
CA GLY A 162 -20.39 -18.89 -3.15
C GLY A 162 -20.05 -20.38 -2.94
N GLY A 163 -19.41 -21.04 -3.91
CA GLY A 163 -19.03 -22.44 -3.86
C GLY A 163 -17.86 -22.62 -2.90
N PRO A 164 -17.82 -23.74 -2.16
CA PRO A 164 -16.66 -24.06 -1.32
C PRO A 164 -15.39 -23.90 -2.14
N HIS A 165 -14.37 -23.28 -1.53
CA HIS A 165 -13.01 -23.31 -2.09
C HIS A 165 -12.63 -24.79 -2.17
N ASP A 166 -12.70 -25.37 -3.37
CA ASP A 166 -12.06 -26.65 -3.56
C ASP A 166 -10.57 -26.39 -3.43
N ASN A 167 -9.89 -27.13 -2.54
CA ASN A 167 -8.44 -27.05 -2.45
C ASN A 167 -7.75 -27.56 -3.73
N ALA A 168 -8.51 -27.84 -4.82
CA ALA A 168 -8.00 -28.38 -6.07
C ALA A 168 -7.50 -27.28 -7.02
N THR A 169 -8.01 -26.05 -6.91
CA THR A 169 -7.58 -24.92 -7.77
C THR A 169 -7.10 -23.71 -6.96
N ARG A 170 -5.95 -23.15 -7.35
CA ARG A 170 -5.38 -21.95 -6.70
C ARG A 170 -6.02 -20.69 -7.27
N ARG A 171 -6.76 -19.94 -6.46
CA ARG A 171 -7.44 -18.69 -6.85
C ARG A 171 -6.51 -17.49 -6.67
N VAL A 172 -6.24 -16.76 -7.75
CA VAL A 172 -5.33 -15.61 -7.75
C VAL A 172 -6.04 -14.37 -8.27
N GLY A 173 -6.16 -13.33 -7.42
CA GLY A 173 -6.77 -12.07 -7.81
C GLY A 173 -5.75 -11.08 -8.36
N PHE A 174 -6.08 -10.40 -9.47
CA PHE A 174 -5.16 -9.53 -10.18
C PHE A 174 -5.64 -8.07 -10.22
N VAL A 175 -4.73 -7.14 -9.90
CA VAL A 175 -4.87 -5.69 -10.07
C VAL A 175 -3.64 -5.19 -10.82
N TRP A 176 -3.79 -4.79 -12.08
CA TRP A 176 -2.62 -4.51 -12.94
C TRP A 176 -2.58 -3.08 -13.49
N ARG A 177 -3.57 -2.24 -13.18
CA ARG A 177 -3.59 -0.83 -13.55
C ARG A 177 -3.44 0.04 -12.31
N ALA A 178 -2.51 0.97 -12.37
CA ALA A 178 -2.38 2.05 -11.39
C ALA A 178 -3.34 3.21 -11.75
N GLY A 179 -3.49 4.16 -10.82
CA GLY A 179 -4.18 5.41 -11.12
C GLY A 179 -3.45 6.24 -12.19
N GLY A 180 -4.17 7.16 -12.85
CA GLY A 180 -3.68 7.89 -14.02
C GLY A 180 -2.50 8.85 -13.81
N TRP A 181 -2.04 9.06 -12.57
CA TRP A 181 -0.89 9.92 -12.27
C TRP A 181 0.44 9.37 -12.82
N ASN A 182 0.61 8.05 -12.85
CA ASN A 182 1.79 7.40 -13.43
C ASN A 182 1.38 6.14 -14.20
N PRO A 183 1.21 6.22 -15.53
CA PRO A 183 0.76 5.10 -16.35
C PRO A 183 1.81 3.98 -16.46
N ASP A 184 3.11 4.27 -16.27
CA ASP A 184 4.20 3.30 -16.43
C ASP A 184 4.16 2.19 -15.39
N ARG A 185 3.44 2.43 -14.27
CA ARG A 185 3.15 1.42 -13.24
C ARG A 185 2.11 0.40 -13.68
N SER A 186 1.42 0.60 -14.81
CA SER A 186 0.38 -0.30 -15.29
C SER A 186 0.92 -1.32 -16.29
N VAL A 187 0.49 -2.57 -16.13
CA VAL A 187 0.75 -3.62 -17.12
C VAL A 187 -0.26 -3.50 -18.27
N PRO A 188 0.12 -3.61 -19.54
CA PRO A 188 -0.83 -3.67 -20.64
C PRO A 188 -1.81 -4.85 -20.51
N THR A 189 -3.12 -4.59 -20.53
CA THR A 189 -4.19 -5.60 -20.45
C THR A 189 -4.00 -6.78 -21.42
N PRO A 190 -3.57 -6.60 -22.69
CA PRO A 190 -3.32 -7.73 -23.59
C PRO A 190 -2.25 -8.73 -23.09
N LEU A 191 -1.26 -8.28 -22.30
CA LEU A 191 -0.28 -9.19 -21.70
C LEU A 191 -0.90 -10.01 -20.56
N MET A 192 -1.77 -9.39 -19.76
CA MET A 192 -2.54 -10.07 -18.71
C MET A 192 -3.50 -11.12 -19.29
N ALA A 193 -4.20 -10.78 -20.38
CA ALA A 193 -5.07 -11.73 -21.09
C ALA A 193 -4.32 -13.01 -21.51
N ARG A 194 -3.12 -12.85 -22.08
CA ARG A 194 -2.26 -13.98 -22.46
C ARG A 194 -1.80 -14.79 -21.25
N LEU A 195 -1.48 -14.14 -20.14
CA LEU A 195 -1.08 -14.80 -18.90
C LEU A 195 -2.24 -15.62 -18.31
N PHE A 196 -3.45 -15.06 -18.23
CA PHE A 196 -4.62 -15.75 -17.67
C PHE A 196 -4.93 -17.06 -18.39
N VAL A 197 -4.86 -17.07 -19.72
CA VAL A 197 -5.04 -18.31 -20.51
C VAL A 197 -4.01 -19.38 -20.14
N ARG A 198 -2.76 -19.01 -19.88
CA ARG A 198 -1.70 -19.96 -19.48
C ARG A 198 -1.89 -20.44 -18.04
N LEU A 199 -2.27 -19.55 -17.12
CA LEU A 199 -2.56 -19.90 -15.72
C LEU A 199 -3.75 -20.87 -15.62
N ALA A 200 -4.85 -20.61 -16.34
CA ALA A 200 -6.01 -21.49 -16.37
C ALA A 200 -5.66 -22.91 -16.85
N ARG A 201 -4.82 -23.02 -17.89
CA ARG A 201 -4.32 -24.32 -18.37
C ARG A 201 -3.44 -25.06 -17.35
N ALA A 202 -2.84 -24.33 -16.42
CA ALA A 202 -2.02 -24.88 -15.35
C ALA A 202 -2.81 -25.17 -14.05
N GLY A 203 -4.16 -25.07 -14.07
CA GLY A 203 -5.00 -25.31 -12.90
C GLY A 203 -5.02 -24.16 -11.88
N ILE A 204 -4.60 -22.95 -12.30
CA ILE A 204 -4.69 -21.73 -11.49
C ILE A 204 -5.88 -20.92 -12.01
N THR A 205 -6.75 -20.47 -11.11
CA THR A 205 -7.94 -19.67 -11.45
C THR A 205 -7.61 -18.19 -11.32
N PRO A 206 -7.33 -17.47 -12.43
CA PRO A 206 -7.17 -16.02 -12.39
C PRO A 206 -8.54 -15.35 -12.18
N LEU A 207 -8.57 -14.35 -11.31
CA LEU A 207 -9.75 -13.53 -11.02
C LEU A 207 -9.38 -12.05 -11.20
N VAL A 208 -10.24 -11.29 -11.86
CA VAL A 208 -10.06 -9.86 -12.03
C VAL A 208 -10.48 -9.17 -10.74
N LEU A 209 -9.51 -8.71 -9.95
CA LEU A 209 -9.76 -7.89 -8.75
C LEU A 209 -9.70 -6.39 -9.08
N GLN A 210 -9.21 -6.05 -10.27
CA GLN A 210 -9.12 -4.70 -10.81
C GLN A 210 -10.50 -4.04 -10.85
N ARG A 211 -10.65 -2.91 -10.16
CA ARG A 211 -11.85 -2.08 -10.27
C ARG A 211 -11.86 -1.26 -11.57
N GLY A 212 -13.07 -0.97 -12.06
CA GLY A 212 -13.32 0.01 -13.12
C GLY A 212 -12.74 -0.34 -14.49
N LEU A 213 -12.62 -1.64 -14.81
CA LEU A 213 -12.17 -2.05 -16.15
C LEU A 213 -13.30 -1.83 -17.17
N PRO A 214 -13.04 -1.17 -18.31
CA PRO A 214 -14.02 -1.04 -19.39
C PRO A 214 -14.55 -2.38 -19.88
N ASP A 215 -15.81 -2.42 -20.30
CA ASP A 215 -16.51 -3.65 -20.73
C ASP A 215 -15.81 -4.36 -21.90
N ASP A 216 -15.28 -3.61 -22.85
CA ASP A 216 -14.55 -4.11 -24.01
C ASP A 216 -13.22 -4.74 -23.60
N GLU A 217 -12.45 -4.10 -22.70
CA GLU A 217 -11.24 -4.68 -22.12
C GLU A 217 -11.56 -5.94 -21.30
N ARG A 218 -12.59 -5.91 -20.46
CA ARG A 218 -13.01 -7.04 -19.62
C ARG A 218 -13.31 -8.27 -20.46
N ARG A 219 -14.02 -8.12 -21.59
CA ARG A 219 -14.35 -9.24 -22.50
C ARG A 219 -13.13 -9.90 -23.14
N THR A 220 -11.96 -9.25 -23.13
CA THR A 220 -10.71 -9.86 -23.64
C THR A 220 -10.05 -10.81 -22.62
N LEU A 221 -10.50 -10.81 -21.37
CA LEU A 221 -9.92 -11.59 -20.28
C LEU A 221 -10.72 -12.87 -20.07
N ALA A 222 -10.03 -14.02 -20.08
CA ALA A 222 -10.60 -15.31 -19.70
C ALA A 222 -10.54 -15.50 -18.18
N ALA A 223 -11.24 -14.64 -17.44
CA ALA A 223 -11.27 -14.62 -15.97
C ALA A 223 -12.56 -13.94 -15.47
N ASP A 224 -13.09 -14.42 -14.35
CA ASP A 224 -14.27 -13.81 -13.73
C ASP A 224 -13.91 -12.48 -13.05
N ASP A 225 -14.85 -11.54 -13.10
CA ASP A 225 -14.70 -10.21 -12.52
C ASP A 225 -15.24 -10.15 -11.09
N ILE A 226 -14.31 -9.92 -10.17
CA ILE A 226 -14.54 -9.73 -8.75
C ILE A 226 -14.03 -8.36 -8.31
N GLY A 227 -13.92 -7.37 -9.20
CA GLY A 227 -13.55 -5.99 -8.88
C GLY A 227 -14.68 -5.23 -8.16
N SER A 228 -14.32 -4.36 -7.22
CA SER A 228 -15.28 -3.47 -6.53
C SER A 228 -14.69 -2.09 -6.34
N ASP A 229 -15.53 -1.06 -6.37
CA ASP A 229 -15.17 0.30 -5.95
C ASP A 229 -15.24 0.48 -4.42
N ASP A 230 -15.86 -0.46 -3.70
CA ASP A 230 -15.85 -0.51 -2.24
C ASP A 230 -14.60 -1.25 -1.74
N VAL A 231 -13.81 -0.56 -0.91
CA VAL A 231 -12.57 -1.10 -0.32
C VAL A 231 -12.90 -2.22 0.69
N ILE A 232 -14.01 -2.12 1.41
CA ILE A 232 -14.49 -3.16 2.33
C ILE A 232 -14.89 -4.40 1.55
N GLU A 233 -15.52 -4.19 0.40
CA GLU A 233 -15.85 -5.28 -0.51
C GLU A 233 -14.58 -5.98 -1.00
N THR A 234 -13.62 -5.18 -1.48
CA THR A 234 -12.32 -5.65 -1.96
C THR A 234 -11.54 -6.42 -0.89
N ALA A 235 -11.49 -5.94 0.35
CA ALA A 235 -10.80 -6.60 1.47
C ALA A 235 -11.36 -8.01 1.75
N ALA A 236 -12.68 -8.16 1.74
CA ALA A 236 -13.33 -9.46 1.93
C ALA A 236 -13.17 -10.38 0.71
N ARG A 237 -13.12 -9.84 -0.51
CA ARG A 237 -12.77 -10.65 -1.69
C ARG A 237 -11.33 -11.17 -1.59
N MET A 238 -10.38 -10.34 -1.16
CA MET A 238 -9.00 -10.76 -0.90
C MET A 238 -8.87 -11.87 0.15
N ALA A 239 -9.77 -11.91 1.13
CA ALA A 239 -9.79 -12.98 2.13
C ALA A 239 -10.18 -14.35 1.53
N GLY A 240 -10.92 -14.37 0.42
CA GLY A 240 -11.28 -15.60 -0.31
C GLY A 240 -10.23 -16.06 -1.35
N LEU A 241 -9.19 -15.27 -1.59
CA LEU A 241 -8.11 -15.57 -2.56
C LEU A 241 -6.92 -16.26 -1.88
N ASP A 242 -6.24 -17.16 -2.60
CA ASP A 242 -4.98 -17.77 -2.13
C ASP A 242 -3.79 -16.81 -2.29
N LEU A 243 -3.87 -15.91 -3.27
CA LEU A 243 -2.84 -14.93 -3.56
C LEU A 243 -3.45 -13.69 -4.22
N VAL A 244 -2.92 -12.51 -3.87
CA VAL A 244 -3.16 -11.27 -4.60
C VAL A 244 -1.94 -10.91 -5.43
N VAL A 245 -2.11 -10.61 -6.71
CA VAL A 245 -1.09 -9.99 -7.55
C VAL A 245 -1.52 -8.55 -7.85
N SER A 246 -0.72 -7.57 -7.47
CA SER A 246 -1.05 -6.16 -7.65
C SER A 246 0.13 -5.41 -8.24
N VAL A 247 -0.10 -4.40 -9.08
CA VAL A 247 0.89 -3.33 -9.24
C VAL A 247 0.97 -2.49 -7.97
N ASP A 248 1.93 -1.59 -7.88
CA ASP A 248 2.03 -0.62 -6.78
C ASP A 248 0.79 0.30 -6.74
N THR A 249 -0.19 -0.02 -5.89
CA THR A 249 -1.45 0.71 -5.74
C THR A 249 -2.08 0.36 -4.38
N MET A 250 -3.22 0.98 -4.06
CA MET A 250 -4.00 0.73 -2.86
C MET A 250 -4.19 -0.77 -2.57
N ALA A 251 -4.46 -1.58 -3.60
CA ALA A 251 -4.66 -3.02 -3.44
C ALA A 251 -3.43 -3.77 -2.90
N ALA A 252 -2.21 -3.38 -3.27
CA ALA A 252 -1.00 -3.98 -2.71
C ALA A 252 -0.90 -3.70 -1.21
N HIS A 253 -1.13 -2.44 -0.80
CA HIS A 253 -1.10 -2.04 0.60
C HIS A 253 -2.25 -2.64 1.42
N LEU A 254 -3.45 -2.78 0.83
CA LEU A 254 -4.57 -3.45 1.47
C LEU A 254 -4.26 -4.93 1.74
N ALA A 255 -3.78 -5.65 0.72
CA ALA A 255 -3.37 -7.05 0.88
C ALA A 255 -2.28 -7.21 1.94
N GLY A 256 -1.28 -6.33 1.92
CA GLY A 256 -0.22 -6.27 2.91
C GLY A 256 -0.72 -6.01 4.33
N ALA A 257 -1.60 -5.03 4.53
CA ALA A 257 -2.16 -4.67 5.83
C ALA A 257 -3.05 -5.78 6.44
N LEU A 258 -3.75 -6.52 5.58
CA LEU A 258 -4.58 -7.69 5.91
C LEU A 258 -3.75 -8.98 6.08
N GLY A 259 -2.42 -8.93 5.88
CA GLY A 259 -1.56 -10.11 5.99
C GLY A 259 -1.83 -11.19 4.95
N ARG A 260 -2.39 -10.82 3.79
CA ARG A 260 -2.61 -11.76 2.68
C ARG A 260 -1.28 -12.06 1.97
N PRO A 261 -1.08 -13.29 1.45
CA PRO A 261 -0.03 -13.54 0.48
C PRO A 261 -0.19 -12.59 -0.71
N CYS A 262 0.89 -11.90 -1.11
CA CYS A 262 0.84 -10.95 -2.21
C CYS A 262 2.12 -10.95 -3.05
N ILE A 263 1.99 -10.78 -4.36
CA ILE A 263 3.10 -10.43 -5.25
C ILE A 263 2.85 -9.04 -5.82
N THR A 264 3.75 -8.10 -5.58
CA THR A 264 3.68 -6.76 -6.15
C THR A 264 4.53 -6.67 -7.41
N LEU A 265 3.90 -6.27 -8.52
CA LEU A 265 4.52 -5.96 -9.79
C LEU A 265 5.00 -4.50 -9.80
N LEU A 266 6.28 -4.29 -10.05
CA LEU A 266 6.90 -2.98 -10.00
C LEU A 266 7.53 -2.62 -11.36
N SER A 267 7.26 -1.41 -11.83
CA SER A 267 8.02 -0.77 -12.90
C SER A 267 9.50 -0.67 -12.51
N GLN A 268 10.36 -0.41 -13.49
CA GLN A 268 11.80 -0.26 -13.27
C GLN A 268 12.08 0.82 -12.21
N GLU A 269 11.47 2.00 -12.39
CA GLU A 269 11.50 3.09 -11.41
C GLU A 269 10.31 2.94 -10.45
N SER A 270 10.51 2.17 -9.38
CA SER A 270 9.50 1.97 -8.34
C SER A 270 9.54 3.05 -7.25
N ASP A 271 8.43 3.19 -6.53
CA ASP A 271 8.35 4.06 -5.36
C ASP A 271 9.38 3.69 -4.27
N TRP A 272 9.79 4.67 -3.48
CA TRP A 272 10.81 4.53 -2.43
C TRP A 272 10.46 3.46 -1.39
N ARG A 273 9.16 3.24 -1.14
CA ARG A 273 8.66 2.24 -0.19
C ARG A 273 9.17 0.85 -0.52
N TRP A 274 9.36 0.54 -1.79
CA TRP A 274 9.74 -0.81 -2.23
C TRP A 274 11.24 -1.08 -2.18
N MET A 275 12.06 -0.07 -1.89
CA MET A 275 13.53 -0.15 -1.89
C MET A 275 14.11 -0.71 -3.21
N ARG A 276 15.44 -0.79 -3.29
CA ARG A 276 16.16 -1.33 -4.45
C ARG A 276 16.70 -2.75 -4.20
N HIS A 277 16.97 -3.46 -5.30
CA HIS A 277 17.71 -4.73 -5.34
C HIS A 277 17.18 -5.84 -4.42
N ARG A 278 15.86 -5.88 -4.20
CA ARG A 278 15.21 -6.89 -3.36
C ARG A 278 13.93 -7.43 -3.97
N THR A 279 13.64 -8.68 -3.65
CA THR A 279 12.46 -9.46 -4.08
C THR A 279 11.45 -9.68 -2.95
N ASP A 280 11.72 -9.14 -1.77
CA ASP A 280 10.86 -9.08 -0.60
C ASP A 280 10.65 -7.62 -0.18
N THR A 281 9.84 -7.37 0.86
CA THR A 281 9.62 -6.03 1.40
C THR A 281 9.53 -6.09 2.93
N PRO A 282 10.22 -5.20 3.67
CA PRO A 282 10.17 -5.22 5.13
C PRO A 282 8.82 -4.70 5.63
N TRP A 283 8.10 -3.94 4.80
CA TRP A 283 6.76 -3.44 5.11
C TRP A 283 5.75 -4.57 5.27
N TYR A 284 5.82 -5.60 4.43
CA TYR A 284 4.84 -6.69 4.36
C TYR A 284 5.56 -8.05 4.22
N PRO A 285 5.81 -8.78 5.32
CA PRO A 285 6.56 -10.04 5.30
C PRO A 285 5.94 -11.14 4.41
N THR A 286 4.61 -11.11 4.23
CA THR A 286 3.85 -12.03 3.36
C THR A 286 3.94 -11.70 1.87
N MET A 287 4.65 -10.63 1.51
CA MET A 287 4.70 -10.10 0.14
C MET A 287 6.03 -10.42 -0.56
N ARG A 288 5.97 -10.60 -1.87
CA ARG A 288 7.13 -10.68 -2.76
C ARG A 288 7.04 -9.62 -3.84
N LEU A 289 8.19 -9.22 -4.38
CA LEU A 289 8.31 -8.19 -5.40
C LEU A 289 8.83 -8.80 -6.69
N VAL A 290 8.15 -8.49 -7.79
CA VAL A 290 8.60 -8.81 -9.14
C VAL A 290 8.75 -7.48 -9.88
N ARG A 291 9.96 -7.24 -10.41
CA ARG A 291 10.33 -5.97 -11.00
C ARG A 291 10.56 -6.15 -12.50
N VAL A 292 10.21 -5.13 -13.27
CA VAL A 292 10.75 -4.98 -14.62
C VAL A 292 12.28 -4.87 -14.51
N PRO A 293 13.05 -5.76 -15.16
CA PRO A 293 14.50 -5.73 -15.07
C PRO A 293 15.06 -4.50 -15.82
N PRO A 294 16.27 -4.04 -15.48
CA PRO A 294 16.91 -2.93 -16.20
C PRO A 294 16.98 -3.19 -17.71
N GLY A 295 16.41 -2.28 -18.51
CA GLY A 295 16.38 -2.41 -19.97
C GLY A 295 15.37 -3.43 -20.52
N GLY A 296 14.58 -4.07 -19.64
CA GLY A 296 13.48 -4.96 -20.05
C GLY A 296 12.11 -4.28 -20.01
N GLY A 297 11.06 -5.09 -20.05
CA GLY A 297 9.68 -4.62 -20.00
C GLY A 297 8.76 -5.51 -19.17
N TRP A 298 7.47 -5.19 -19.22
CA TRP A 298 6.45 -5.95 -18.49
C TRP A 298 6.39 -7.43 -18.88
N THR A 299 6.74 -7.79 -20.12
CA THR A 299 6.82 -9.18 -20.55
C THR A 299 7.80 -9.99 -19.68
N ASP A 300 8.95 -9.43 -19.34
CA ASP A 300 9.99 -10.09 -18.53
C ASP A 300 9.53 -10.26 -17.07
N ALA A 301 8.90 -9.22 -16.51
CA ALA A 301 8.29 -9.28 -15.19
C ALA A 301 7.18 -10.34 -15.13
N LEU A 302 6.32 -10.41 -16.14
CA LEU A 302 5.24 -11.41 -16.19
C LEU A 302 5.76 -12.83 -16.40
N ALA A 303 6.86 -13.02 -17.13
CA ALA A 303 7.50 -14.34 -17.23
C ALA A 303 8.04 -14.80 -15.87
N THR A 304 8.63 -13.90 -15.09
CA THR A 304 9.07 -14.18 -13.71
C THR A 304 7.90 -14.50 -12.80
N LEU A 305 6.82 -13.70 -12.86
CA LEU A 305 5.59 -13.95 -12.12
C LEU A 305 5.00 -15.32 -12.46
N GLU A 306 4.87 -15.65 -13.73
CA GLU A 306 4.33 -16.92 -14.21
C GLU A 306 5.13 -18.10 -13.65
N ALA A 307 6.47 -18.04 -13.73
CA ALA A 307 7.35 -19.05 -13.15
C ALA A 307 7.14 -19.20 -11.63
N MET A 308 6.93 -18.10 -10.89
CA MET A 308 6.64 -18.14 -9.46
C MET A 308 5.28 -18.78 -9.15
N LEU A 309 4.26 -18.50 -9.96
CA LEU A 309 2.90 -19.03 -9.78
C LEU A 309 2.81 -20.53 -10.09
N MET A 310 3.58 -21.01 -11.07
CA MET A 310 3.61 -22.40 -11.50
C MET A 310 4.39 -23.34 -10.57
N ARG A 311 5.15 -22.82 -9.59
CA ARG A 311 5.85 -23.68 -8.63
C ARG A 311 4.83 -24.45 -7.77
N PRO A 312 4.98 -25.78 -7.61
CA PRO A 312 4.12 -26.56 -6.74
C PRO A 312 4.12 -26.00 -5.32
N VAL A 313 2.94 -25.87 -4.72
CA VAL A 313 2.78 -25.51 -3.30
C VAL A 313 3.37 -26.65 -2.47
N GLY A 314 4.61 -26.53 -2.00
CA GLY A 314 5.23 -27.59 -1.17
C GLY A 314 6.77 -27.69 -1.13
N THR A 315 7.54 -26.87 -1.84
CA THR A 315 9.01 -26.87 -1.68
C THR A 315 9.46 -25.71 -0.79
N SER A 316 9.35 -25.91 0.53
CA SER A 316 10.19 -25.15 1.46
C SER A 316 11.65 -25.41 1.08
N PRO A 317 12.52 -24.40 0.97
CA PRO A 317 13.94 -24.65 0.88
C PRO A 317 14.36 -25.27 2.20
N THR A 318 14.76 -26.54 2.15
CA THR A 318 15.41 -27.22 3.26
C THR A 318 16.57 -26.33 3.71
N SER A 319 16.49 -25.81 4.92
CA SER A 319 17.61 -25.17 5.59
C SER A 319 18.72 -26.23 5.66
N GLN A 320 19.72 -26.12 4.79
CA GLN A 320 20.97 -26.84 5.02
C GLN A 320 21.64 -26.18 6.22
N GLN A 321 21.82 -26.99 7.26
CA GLN A 321 22.66 -26.73 8.42
C GLN A 321 24.11 -26.51 8.00
#